data_AF-A0A936D8U0-F1
#
_entry.id   AF-A0A936D8U0-F1
#
_cell.length_a   1.000
_cell.length_b   1.000
_cell.length_c   1.000
_cell.angle_alpha   90.00
_cell.angle_beta   90.00
_cell.angle_gamma   90.00
#
_symmetry.space_group_name_H-M   'P 1'
#
loop_
_entity.id
_entity.type
_entity.pdbx_description
1 polymer ?
#
loop_
_entity_poly.entity_id
_entity_poly.type
_entity_poly.pdbx_seq_one_letter_code
_entity_poly.pdbx_strand_id
1 'polypeptide(L)'
;MRTLVGSICLVLGACGSTGGSGGGSEDGSSSGSSGSSEAGASTAGSSTEGGVTTGGATTAEPTTADTTDGAGDSDGSSSEDSGPPAAGCDVELPLAPGDYERTLDFDGVERRYYLHVSPTAESSAPLIVNMHGFLSNPTMQSQWSQMIDAADPRGIVVAHPEGLNNSWNAGACCGNSSAGGVDDVGFIRAVVADIASAACVDPQRIYATGLSNGGFMSNRLACEASDLFAAVAPVVGSLQIPLDTCTPERPMPVFAFNGVQDPLVPIAAANATIDRWVEIDGCDPEPIVEELDGGSCRRWTDCDGDGDVRMCTLDPMGHCWPGRTPEMCYSFIGPYSDTVDATERMLDFFAEHTLP
;
A
#
# COMPACT_ATOMS: atom_id res chain seq x y z
N MET A 1 18.28 -11.51 -16.02
CA MET A 1 18.37 -12.11 -14.66
C MET A 1 19.48 -11.48 -13.80
N ARG A 2 20.78 -11.80 -13.94
CA ARG A 2 21.83 -11.24 -13.04
C ARG A 2 21.80 -9.71 -12.87
N THR A 3 21.43 -8.96 -13.92
CA THR A 3 21.33 -7.49 -13.89
C THR A 3 20.18 -6.96 -13.02
N LEU A 4 19.10 -7.72 -12.82
CA LEU A 4 17.94 -7.30 -12.03
C LEU A 4 18.24 -7.36 -10.53
N VAL A 5 18.97 -8.39 -10.11
CA VAL A 5 19.40 -8.62 -8.71
C VAL A 5 20.24 -7.46 -8.17
N GLY A 6 21.01 -6.80 -9.03
CA GLY A 6 21.84 -5.66 -8.65
C GLY A 6 21.05 -4.43 -8.21
N SER A 7 19.83 -4.22 -8.72
CA SER A 7 19.01 -3.04 -8.41
C SER A 7 18.26 -3.16 -7.09
N ILE A 8 17.84 -4.36 -6.69
CA ILE A 8 17.04 -4.59 -5.48
C ILE A 8 17.86 -4.28 -4.21
N CYS A 9 19.09 -4.79 -4.12
CA CYS A 9 19.94 -4.58 -2.94
C CYS A 9 20.52 -3.17 -2.79
N LEU A 10 20.45 -2.32 -3.83
CA LEU A 10 21.14 -1.02 -3.87
C LEU A 10 20.29 0.17 -3.40
N VAL A 11 18.98 -0.03 -3.17
CA VAL A 11 18.03 1.05 -2.80
C VAL A 11 17.66 1.03 -1.31
N LEU A 12 17.70 -0.13 -0.65
CA LEU A 12 17.27 -0.31 0.75
C LEU A 12 18.31 0.12 1.81
N GLY A 13 19.38 0.82 1.41
CA GLY A 13 20.62 0.97 2.19
C GLY A 13 20.82 2.27 2.97
N ALA A 14 19.78 2.99 3.39
CA ALA A 14 19.95 4.32 4.03
C ALA A 14 18.86 4.79 5.02
N CYS A 15 18.63 4.07 6.12
CA CYS A 15 18.02 4.70 7.31
C CYS A 15 18.50 4.06 8.63
N GLY A 16 19.51 4.69 9.25
CA GLY A 16 20.04 4.31 10.56
C GLY A 16 20.59 5.53 11.28
N SER A 17 19.76 6.17 12.12
CA SER A 17 20.12 7.40 12.83
C SER A 17 21.05 7.11 14.02
N THR A 18 22.18 7.81 14.10
CA THR A 18 23.20 7.58 15.12
C THR A 18 22.93 8.36 16.41
N GLY A 19 22.47 7.65 17.45
CA GLY A 19 22.45 8.14 18.84
C GLY A 19 23.82 8.01 19.50
N GLY A 20 24.36 9.09 20.07
CA GLY A 20 25.76 9.17 20.50
C GLY A 20 26.03 8.90 21.99
N SER A 21 27.16 8.24 22.29
CA SER A 21 27.88 8.20 23.58
C SER A 21 29.30 7.63 23.33
N GLY A 22 30.34 7.93 24.10
CA GLY A 22 30.42 8.88 25.23
C GLY A 22 31.68 8.72 26.09
N GLY A 23 32.85 9.14 25.60
CA GLY A 23 34.09 9.29 26.38
C GLY A 23 35.08 8.11 26.35
N GLY A 24 36.37 8.40 26.55
CA GLY A 24 37.47 7.43 26.61
C GLY A 24 38.76 7.94 25.95
N SER A 25 39.76 8.31 26.75
CA SER A 25 41.10 8.74 26.30
C SER A 25 42.16 7.78 26.84
N GLU A 26 43.28 7.59 26.13
CA GLU A 26 44.66 7.69 26.66
C GLU A 26 45.74 7.44 25.58
N ASP A 27 47.00 7.77 25.91
CA ASP A 27 48.09 8.07 24.97
C ASP A 27 48.87 6.86 24.40
N GLY A 28 49.63 7.09 23.30
CA GLY A 28 50.64 6.15 22.80
C GLY A 28 51.52 6.70 21.66
N SER A 29 52.71 7.23 21.98
CA SER A 29 53.63 7.87 21.01
C SER A 29 54.86 7.02 20.65
N SER A 30 55.27 6.99 19.36
CA SER A 30 56.70 7.05 18.97
C SER A 30 56.99 7.20 17.45
N SER A 31 57.54 8.35 17.07
CA SER A 31 58.64 8.58 16.09
C SER A 31 58.78 7.79 14.76
N GLY A 32 58.86 8.53 13.65
CA GLY A 32 59.54 8.18 12.40
C GLY A 32 59.66 9.41 11.48
N SER A 33 60.83 9.73 10.91
CA SER A 33 61.09 11.06 10.30
C SER A 33 61.98 11.03 9.05
N SER A 34 61.55 11.75 7.99
CA SER A 34 62.34 12.52 6.99
C SER A 34 61.53 12.71 5.69
N GLY A 35 61.59 13.83 4.97
CA GLY A 35 62.17 15.15 5.28
C GLY A 35 62.17 16.11 4.06
N SER A 36 62.30 17.42 4.29
CA SER A 36 62.55 18.51 3.29
C SER A 36 61.42 18.79 2.27
N SER A 37 61.25 19.98 1.65
CA SER A 37 61.66 21.40 1.85
C SER A 37 60.92 22.21 0.74
N GLU A 38 60.32 23.40 0.90
CA GLU A 38 60.81 24.79 1.03
C GLU A 38 59.53 25.70 1.07
N ALA A 39 59.34 26.76 1.89
CA ALA A 39 59.93 28.12 1.97
C ALA A 39 59.12 29.24 1.24
N GLY A 40 58.87 30.39 1.93
CA GLY A 40 58.09 31.57 1.46
C GLY A 40 56.64 31.61 2.02
N ALA A 41 56.10 32.61 2.74
CA ALA A 41 56.33 34.06 2.92
C ALA A 41 56.04 34.92 1.66
N SER A 42 55.39 36.09 1.66
CA SER A 42 54.66 36.93 2.67
C SER A 42 53.90 38.08 1.93
N THR A 43 53.11 39.03 2.46
CA THR A 43 52.77 39.49 3.83
C THR A 43 51.23 39.81 3.96
N ALA A 44 50.80 41.05 4.28
CA ALA A 44 49.38 41.43 4.53
C ALA A 44 49.08 42.94 4.28
N GLY A 45 47.78 43.29 4.16
CA GLY A 45 47.17 44.64 4.12
C GLY A 45 45.66 44.51 3.82
N SER A 46 44.67 45.06 4.55
CA SER A 46 44.40 46.44 5.01
C SER A 46 44.00 47.37 3.84
N SER A 47 42.89 48.15 3.86
CA SER A 47 42.06 48.60 5.01
C SER A 47 40.63 49.07 4.60
N THR A 48 39.78 49.31 5.62
CA THR A 48 38.70 50.35 5.74
C THR A 48 37.46 50.40 4.82
N GLU A 49 36.29 50.33 5.48
CA GLU A 49 35.09 51.21 5.37
C GLU A 49 34.27 51.26 4.05
N GLY A 50 32.94 51.39 4.08
CA GLY A 50 31.99 51.41 5.21
C GLY A 50 30.57 51.81 4.78
N GLY A 51 29.61 51.88 5.73
CA GLY A 51 28.30 52.54 5.53
C GLY A 51 27.05 51.74 5.97
N VAL A 52 26.14 52.41 6.70
CA VAL A 52 24.84 51.88 7.17
C VAL A 52 23.75 52.95 6.94
N THR A 53 22.54 52.55 6.53
CA THR A 53 21.20 53.18 6.73
C THR A 53 20.20 52.46 5.79
N THR A 54 19.13 51.75 6.19
CA THR A 54 17.91 52.00 7.03
C THR A 54 16.73 52.65 6.28
N GLY A 55 15.54 52.01 6.38
CA GLY A 55 14.24 52.53 5.95
C GLY A 55 13.76 52.00 4.59
N GLY A 56 12.48 51.73 4.36
CA GLY A 56 11.31 51.78 5.26
C GLY A 56 10.05 51.25 4.55
N ALA A 57 8.99 50.92 5.31
CA ALA A 57 7.75 50.36 4.75
C ALA A 57 6.60 51.37 4.71
N THR A 58 5.74 51.30 3.68
CA THR A 58 4.43 52.00 3.63
C THR A 58 3.38 51.16 2.91
N THR A 59 2.13 51.28 3.35
CA THR A 59 0.92 50.58 2.88
C THR A 59 0.03 51.49 2.04
N ALA A 60 -0.71 50.94 1.07
CA ALA A 60 -1.95 51.56 0.54
C ALA A 60 -2.86 50.55 -0.19
N GLU A 61 -4.14 50.56 0.17
CA GLU A 61 -5.30 50.09 -0.61
C GLU A 61 -6.14 51.33 -1.04
N PRO A 62 -7.34 51.20 -1.62
CA PRO A 62 -7.67 50.60 -2.91
C PRO A 62 -8.35 51.64 -3.84
N THR A 63 -8.72 51.27 -5.08
CA THR A 63 -9.54 52.13 -5.96
C THR A 63 -10.72 51.41 -6.60
N THR A 64 -11.91 51.99 -6.43
CA THR A 64 -13.19 51.51 -6.98
C THR A 64 -13.54 52.16 -8.32
N ALA A 65 -14.04 51.39 -9.29
CA ALA A 65 -14.94 51.87 -10.35
C ALA A 65 -15.78 50.69 -10.91
N ASP A 66 -16.98 51.01 -11.39
CA ASP A 66 -18.00 50.07 -11.90
C ASP A 66 -18.32 50.43 -13.36
N THR A 67 -18.63 49.43 -14.22
CA THR A 67 -19.70 49.51 -15.23
C THR A 67 -19.98 48.16 -15.94
N THR A 68 -21.18 47.62 -15.70
CA THR A 68 -22.12 46.99 -16.67
C THR A 68 -21.73 45.79 -17.56
N ASP A 69 -22.52 44.73 -17.39
CA ASP A 69 -23.19 43.89 -18.40
C ASP A 69 -22.40 43.14 -19.49
N GLY A 70 -22.35 41.81 -19.34
CA GLY A 70 -22.06 40.84 -20.40
C GLY A 70 -22.53 39.44 -19.97
N ALA A 71 -23.69 38.99 -20.47
CA ALA A 71 -24.24 37.68 -20.13
C ALA A 71 -23.55 36.54 -20.89
N GLY A 72 -23.29 35.42 -20.20
CA GLY A 72 -22.83 34.17 -20.79
C GLY A 72 -23.07 33.03 -19.81
N ASP A 73 -23.78 31.99 -20.26
CA ASP A 73 -24.01 30.78 -19.47
C ASP A 73 -22.69 30.06 -19.14
N SER A 74 -22.65 29.44 -17.98
CA SER A 74 -21.59 28.53 -17.55
C SER A 74 -22.18 27.61 -16.48
N ASP A 75 -22.65 26.44 -16.89
CA ASP A 75 -23.19 25.44 -15.97
C ASP A 75 -22.12 25.02 -14.97
N GLY A 76 -22.26 25.50 -13.74
CA GLY A 76 -21.42 25.12 -12.61
C GLY A 76 -21.76 23.72 -12.13
N SER A 77 -21.39 22.71 -12.93
CA SER A 77 -21.51 21.31 -12.56
C SER A 77 -20.61 21.02 -11.36
N SER A 78 -21.18 21.10 -10.15
CA SER A 78 -20.58 20.50 -8.97
C SER A 78 -20.32 19.02 -9.25
N SER A 79 -19.09 18.56 -9.02
CA SER A 79 -18.76 17.15 -9.00
C SER A 79 -19.40 16.53 -7.77
N GLU A 80 -20.67 16.11 -7.90
CA GLU A 80 -21.34 15.32 -6.87
C GLU A 80 -20.62 13.96 -6.78
N ASP A 81 -20.14 13.66 -5.57
CA ASP A 81 -19.43 12.43 -5.27
C ASP A 81 -20.32 11.23 -5.58
N SER A 82 -19.95 10.53 -6.66
CA SER A 82 -20.77 9.52 -7.30
C SER A 82 -20.21 8.14 -6.96
N GLY A 83 -20.55 7.65 -5.77
CA GLY A 83 -20.34 6.26 -5.39
C GLY A 83 -20.88 5.29 -6.45
N PRO A 84 -20.32 4.07 -6.56
CA PRO A 84 -20.58 3.17 -7.68
C PRO A 84 -22.09 2.94 -7.86
N PRO A 85 -22.62 3.10 -9.09
CA PRO A 85 -24.06 3.07 -9.30
C PRO A 85 -24.61 1.69 -8.97
N ALA A 86 -25.65 1.64 -8.14
CA ALA A 86 -26.39 0.42 -7.79
C ALA A 86 -27.27 -0.08 -8.97
N ALA A 87 -26.65 -0.29 -10.13
CA ALA A 87 -27.24 -0.89 -11.30
C ALA A 87 -27.39 -2.40 -11.06
N GLY A 88 -28.50 -2.79 -10.43
CA GLY A 88 -28.82 -4.20 -10.16
C GLY A 88 -28.75 -5.05 -11.44
N CYS A 89 -28.24 -6.28 -11.31
CA CYS A 89 -27.84 -7.14 -12.41
C CYS A 89 -29.00 -7.76 -13.25
N ASP A 90 -30.17 -7.10 -13.26
CA ASP A 90 -31.32 -7.41 -14.12
C ASP A 90 -31.14 -6.89 -15.56
N VAL A 91 -30.00 -6.25 -15.87
CA VAL A 91 -29.59 -5.82 -17.22
C VAL A 91 -28.59 -6.80 -17.83
N GLU A 92 -28.59 -6.93 -19.15
CA GLU A 92 -27.63 -7.76 -19.89
C GLU A 92 -26.23 -7.10 -19.85
N LEU A 93 -25.43 -7.46 -18.85
CA LEU A 93 -24.15 -6.83 -18.58
C LEU A 93 -23.06 -7.21 -19.62
N PRO A 94 -22.14 -6.29 -19.97
CA PRO A 94 -21.17 -6.48 -21.06
C PRO A 94 -20.25 -7.70 -20.97
N LEU A 95 -19.91 -8.18 -19.77
CA LEU A 95 -18.93 -9.24 -19.56
C LEU A 95 -19.60 -10.53 -19.06
N ALA A 96 -19.48 -11.56 -19.89
CA ALA A 96 -19.73 -12.96 -19.51
C ALA A 96 -18.51 -13.53 -18.74
N PRO A 97 -18.57 -14.78 -18.25
CA PRO A 97 -17.40 -15.44 -17.69
C PRO A 97 -16.21 -15.54 -18.66
N GLY A 98 -15.00 -15.30 -18.14
CA GLY A 98 -13.75 -15.32 -18.90
C GLY A 98 -12.70 -14.33 -18.40
N ASP A 99 -11.54 -14.36 -19.05
CA ASP A 99 -10.41 -13.46 -18.80
C ASP A 99 -10.42 -12.24 -19.73
N TYR A 100 -10.21 -11.05 -19.17
CA TYR A 100 -10.17 -9.79 -19.90
C TYR A 100 -8.95 -8.94 -19.52
N GLU A 101 -8.28 -8.36 -20.52
CA GLU A 101 -7.37 -7.24 -20.35
C GLU A 101 -8.18 -5.95 -20.59
N ARG A 102 -8.20 -5.03 -19.61
CA ARG A 102 -8.93 -3.76 -19.69
C ARG A 102 -8.00 -2.58 -19.45
N THR A 103 -8.27 -1.47 -20.12
CA THR A 103 -7.60 -0.18 -19.89
C THR A 103 -8.61 0.93 -19.63
N LEU A 104 -8.17 1.94 -18.88
CA LEU A 104 -8.94 3.14 -18.55
C LEU A 104 -7.97 4.33 -18.43
N ASP A 105 -8.40 5.53 -18.82
CA ASP A 105 -7.63 6.74 -18.57
C ASP A 105 -7.82 7.16 -17.10
N PHE A 106 -6.72 7.38 -16.39
CA PHE A 106 -6.72 7.92 -15.04
C PHE A 106 -5.58 8.92 -14.91
N ASP A 107 -5.91 10.16 -14.50
CA ASP A 107 -4.98 11.29 -14.44
C ASP A 107 -4.20 11.54 -15.76
N GLY A 108 -4.87 11.31 -16.91
CA GLY A 108 -4.26 11.45 -18.25
C GLY A 108 -3.26 10.35 -18.60
N VAL A 109 -3.26 9.23 -17.88
CA VAL A 109 -2.43 8.05 -18.13
C VAL A 109 -3.34 6.85 -18.42
N GLU A 110 -3.10 6.15 -19.53
CA GLU A 110 -3.73 4.84 -19.77
C GLU A 110 -3.22 3.84 -18.72
N ARG A 111 -4.08 3.52 -17.74
CA ARG A 111 -3.85 2.47 -16.74
C ARG A 111 -4.47 1.16 -17.23
N ARG A 112 -3.99 0.05 -16.66
CA ARG A 112 -4.35 -1.32 -17.05
C ARG A 112 -4.78 -2.15 -15.85
N TYR A 113 -5.73 -3.05 -16.05
CA TYR A 113 -5.98 -4.17 -15.15
C TYR A 113 -6.38 -5.45 -15.91
N TYR A 114 -6.17 -6.58 -15.27
CA TYR A 114 -6.64 -7.88 -15.73
C TYR A 114 -7.84 -8.30 -14.89
N LEU A 115 -8.90 -8.76 -15.52
CA LEU A 115 -10.15 -9.15 -14.86
C LEU A 115 -10.47 -10.60 -15.19
N HIS A 116 -10.71 -11.40 -14.16
CA HIS A 116 -11.29 -12.73 -14.28
C HIS A 116 -12.74 -12.70 -13.79
N VAL A 117 -13.69 -13.01 -14.68
CA VAL A 117 -15.10 -13.21 -14.33
C VAL A 117 -15.36 -14.71 -14.26
N SER A 118 -15.65 -15.22 -13.06
CA SER A 118 -15.74 -16.67 -12.81
C SER A 118 -16.88 -17.35 -13.61
N PRO A 119 -16.69 -18.57 -14.16
CA PRO A 119 -17.75 -19.40 -14.73
C PRO A 119 -18.83 -19.85 -13.74
N THR A 120 -18.69 -19.56 -12.44
CA THR A 120 -19.77 -19.74 -11.44
C THR A 120 -20.28 -18.43 -10.85
N ALA A 121 -19.89 -17.27 -11.40
CA ALA A 121 -20.41 -15.97 -10.97
C ALA A 121 -21.92 -15.84 -11.26
N GLU A 122 -22.70 -15.71 -10.19
CA GLU A 122 -24.16 -15.47 -10.24
C GLU A 122 -24.48 -13.97 -10.37
N SER A 123 -25.76 -13.60 -10.45
CA SER A 123 -26.25 -12.22 -10.56
C SER A 123 -26.07 -11.36 -9.28
N SER A 124 -25.03 -11.64 -8.48
CA SER A 124 -24.53 -10.82 -7.36
C SER A 124 -23.17 -11.42 -6.90
N ALA A 125 -22.11 -11.21 -7.69
CA ALA A 125 -20.80 -11.81 -7.42
C ALA A 125 -19.92 -10.92 -6.51
N PRO A 126 -19.14 -11.46 -5.57
CA PRO A 126 -18.12 -10.69 -4.88
C PRO A 126 -16.98 -10.25 -5.81
N LEU A 127 -16.27 -9.18 -5.45
CA LEU A 127 -15.09 -8.67 -6.16
C LEU A 127 -13.86 -8.64 -5.26
N ILE A 128 -12.75 -9.22 -5.72
CA ILE A 128 -11.44 -9.12 -5.05
C ILE A 128 -10.47 -8.33 -5.93
N VAL A 129 -9.89 -7.27 -5.37
CA VAL A 129 -8.77 -6.52 -5.96
C VAL A 129 -7.47 -7.09 -5.40
N ASN A 130 -6.72 -7.83 -6.24
CA ASN A 130 -5.51 -8.59 -5.87
C ASN A 130 -4.24 -7.93 -6.46
N MET A 131 -3.55 -7.14 -5.64
CA MET A 131 -2.46 -6.25 -6.05
C MET A 131 -1.07 -6.90 -5.97
N HIS A 132 -0.25 -6.66 -6.99
CA HIS A 132 1.09 -7.22 -7.09
C HIS A 132 2.12 -6.54 -6.16
N GLY A 133 3.16 -7.28 -5.76
CA GLY A 133 4.33 -6.71 -5.07
C GLY A 133 5.18 -5.75 -5.92
N PHE A 134 6.15 -5.08 -5.28
CA PHE A 134 7.07 -4.16 -5.98
C PHE A 134 7.96 -4.93 -6.98
N LEU A 135 8.17 -4.36 -8.17
CA LEU A 135 8.83 -4.99 -9.33
C LEU A 135 8.12 -6.26 -9.87
N SER A 136 6.91 -6.53 -9.42
CA SER A 136 6.02 -7.60 -9.91
C SER A 136 4.96 -7.02 -10.87
N ASN A 137 4.04 -7.87 -11.34
CA ASN A 137 2.98 -7.53 -12.29
C ASN A 137 1.72 -8.39 -12.02
N PRO A 138 0.56 -8.06 -12.62
CA PRO A 138 -0.69 -8.81 -12.46
C PRO A 138 -0.56 -10.33 -12.68
N THR A 139 0.11 -10.75 -13.75
CA THR A 139 0.31 -12.17 -14.09
C THR A 139 1.10 -12.91 -13.02
N MET A 140 2.15 -12.29 -12.48
CA MET A 140 2.90 -12.84 -11.36
C MET A 140 2.06 -12.88 -10.08
N GLN A 141 1.27 -11.86 -9.76
CA GLN A 141 0.42 -11.88 -8.56
C GLN A 141 -0.62 -13.00 -8.60
N SER A 142 -1.26 -13.21 -9.76
CA SER A 142 -2.16 -14.36 -9.98
C SER A 142 -1.43 -15.69 -9.74
N GLN A 143 -0.20 -15.84 -10.24
CA GLN A 143 0.61 -17.06 -10.06
C GLN A 143 1.10 -17.30 -8.63
N TRP A 144 1.36 -16.25 -7.84
CA TRP A 144 1.78 -16.39 -6.44
C TRP A 144 0.60 -16.75 -5.53
N SER A 145 -0.54 -16.10 -5.73
CA SER A 145 -1.72 -16.23 -4.87
C SER A 145 -2.65 -17.38 -5.26
N GLN A 146 -2.61 -17.84 -6.52
CA GLN A 146 -3.59 -18.77 -7.10
C GLN A 146 -5.05 -18.32 -6.87
N MET A 147 -5.27 -16.99 -6.78
CA MET A 147 -6.54 -16.41 -6.35
C MET A 147 -7.71 -16.81 -7.25
N ILE A 148 -7.49 -16.92 -8.56
CA ILE A 148 -8.51 -17.34 -9.53
C ILE A 148 -8.97 -18.78 -9.21
N ASP A 149 -8.05 -19.74 -9.11
CA ASP A 149 -8.36 -21.16 -8.88
C ASP A 149 -9.17 -21.40 -7.58
N ALA A 150 -9.02 -20.53 -6.57
CA ALA A 150 -9.73 -20.58 -5.29
C ALA A 150 -11.02 -19.73 -5.25
N ALA A 151 -11.07 -18.65 -6.03
CA ALA A 151 -12.24 -17.81 -6.25
C ALA A 151 -13.30 -18.52 -7.11
N ASP A 152 -12.88 -19.38 -8.04
CA ASP A 152 -13.74 -19.96 -9.06
C ASP A 152 -14.83 -20.92 -8.56
N PRO A 153 -14.57 -21.77 -7.55
CA PRO A 153 -15.62 -22.57 -6.89
C PRO A 153 -16.58 -21.73 -6.03
N ARG A 154 -16.27 -20.45 -5.80
CA ARG A 154 -17.00 -19.52 -4.92
C ARG A 154 -17.78 -18.44 -5.70
N GLY A 155 -17.69 -18.42 -7.03
CA GLY A 155 -18.37 -17.45 -7.90
C GLY A 155 -17.84 -16.01 -7.79
N ILE A 156 -16.56 -15.85 -7.46
CA ILE A 156 -15.94 -14.55 -7.16
C ILE A 156 -15.24 -13.97 -8.40
N VAL A 157 -15.44 -12.68 -8.66
CA VAL A 157 -14.73 -11.91 -9.69
C VAL A 157 -13.40 -11.43 -9.11
N VAL A 158 -12.30 -11.55 -9.88
CA VAL A 158 -10.95 -11.18 -9.41
C VAL A 158 -10.29 -10.20 -10.36
N ALA A 159 -9.94 -9.02 -9.85
CA ALA A 159 -9.21 -7.98 -10.56
C ALA A 159 -7.74 -7.93 -10.12
N HIS A 160 -6.82 -7.95 -11.08
CA HIS A 160 -5.38 -7.77 -10.86
C HIS A 160 -4.93 -6.48 -11.56
N PRO A 161 -4.99 -5.31 -10.89
CA PRO A 161 -4.60 -4.03 -11.46
C PRO A 161 -3.08 -3.87 -11.58
N GLU A 162 -2.62 -3.03 -12.51
CA GLU A 162 -1.19 -2.76 -12.73
C GLU A 162 -0.74 -1.40 -12.13
N GLY A 163 0.21 -1.47 -11.21
CA GLY A 163 0.87 -0.32 -10.59
C GLY A 163 1.92 0.28 -11.50
N LEU A 164 1.93 1.62 -11.64
CA LEU A 164 2.90 2.32 -12.51
C LEU A 164 4.34 1.97 -12.14
N ASN A 165 5.18 1.75 -13.16
CA ASN A 165 6.58 1.31 -12.98
C ASN A 165 6.73 0.06 -12.10
N ASN A 166 5.73 -0.85 -12.11
CA ASN A 166 5.64 -2.02 -11.25
C ASN A 166 5.65 -1.67 -9.75
N SER A 167 5.02 -0.56 -9.36
CA SER A 167 4.97 -0.04 -7.99
C SER A 167 3.63 0.63 -7.63
N TRP A 168 3.26 0.57 -6.35
CA TRP A 168 2.11 1.28 -5.77
C TRP A 168 2.57 2.38 -4.82
N ASN A 169 1.92 3.53 -4.88
CA ASN A 169 2.02 4.56 -3.85
C ASN A 169 1.25 4.14 -2.58
N ALA A 170 1.88 3.36 -1.70
CA ALA A 170 1.30 2.98 -0.42
C ALA A 170 1.75 3.86 0.76
N GLY A 171 2.42 4.99 0.49
CA GLY A 171 3.08 5.83 1.50
C GLY A 171 4.60 5.81 1.32
N ALA A 172 5.35 5.57 2.40
CA ALA A 172 6.82 5.58 2.44
C ALA A 172 7.50 4.51 1.54
N CYS A 173 6.75 3.52 1.07
CA CYS A 173 7.20 2.55 0.07
C CYS A 173 6.08 2.31 -0.97
N CYS A 174 6.36 2.04 -2.25
CA CYS A 174 7.67 1.78 -2.85
C CYS A 174 7.86 2.49 -4.20
N GLY A 175 9.12 2.67 -4.60
CA GLY A 175 9.50 3.03 -5.96
C GLY A 175 8.95 4.38 -6.44
N ASN A 176 8.79 4.49 -7.77
CA ASN A 176 8.46 5.75 -8.43
C ASN A 176 7.01 6.19 -8.21
N SER A 177 6.05 5.27 -7.96
CA SER A 177 4.67 5.67 -7.66
C SER A 177 4.59 6.42 -6.33
N SER A 178 5.26 5.92 -5.29
CA SER A 178 5.45 6.60 -4.00
C SER A 178 6.15 7.95 -4.16
N ALA A 179 7.36 7.95 -4.73
CA ALA A 179 8.17 9.17 -4.86
C ALA A 179 7.58 10.23 -5.82
N GLY A 180 6.72 9.81 -6.75
CA GLY A 180 6.02 10.68 -7.70
C GLY A 180 4.64 11.17 -7.22
N GLY A 181 4.14 10.67 -6.08
CA GLY A 181 2.82 11.03 -5.56
C GLY A 181 1.63 10.51 -6.39
N VAL A 182 1.79 9.37 -7.07
CA VAL A 182 0.74 8.77 -7.91
C VAL A 182 -0.49 8.45 -7.08
N ASP A 183 -1.68 8.83 -7.54
CA ASP A 183 -2.93 8.44 -6.89
C ASP A 183 -3.35 7.01 -7.28
N ASP A 184 -2.75 6.04 -6.62
CA ASP A 184 -3.16 4.64 -6.75
C ASP A 184 -4.44 4.31 -5.94
N VAL A 185 -4.93 5.19 -5.04
CA VAL A 185 -6.21 5.00 -4.33
C VAL A 185 -7.36 5.30 -5.29
N GLY A 186 -7.36 6.49 -5.91
CA GLY A 186 -8.34 6.88 -6.92
C GLY A 186 -8.31 5.99 -8.15
N PHE A 187 -7.13 5.52 -8.59
CA PHE A 187 -7.04 4.53 -9.66
C PHE A 187 -7.76 3.23 -9.31
N ILE A 188 -7.59 2.71 -8.09
CA ILE A 188 -8.25 1.47 -7.67
C ILE A 188 -9.76 1.67 -7.50
N ARG A 189 -10.22 2.83 -7.02
CA ARG A 189 -11.64 3.22 -7.08
C ARG A 189 -12.17 3.19 -8.53
N ALA A 190 -11.41 3.73 -9.48
CA ALA A 190 -11.80 3.76 -10.89
C ALA A 190 -11.83 2.35 -11.53
N VAL A 191 -10.91 1.45 -11.16
CA VAL A 191 -10.97 0.03 -11.57
C VAL A 191 -12.25 -0.62 -11.06
N VAL A 192 -12.60 -0.45 -9.78
CA VAL A 192 -13.82 -1.03 -9.19
C VAL A 192 -15.08 -0.47 -9.85
N ALA A 193 -15.13 0.83 -10.15
CA ALA A 193 -16.24 1.47 -10.86
C ALA A 193 -16.38 0.98 -12.32
N ASP A 194 -15.26 0.81 -13.04
CA ASP A 194 -15.27 0.25 -14.40
C ASP A 194 -15.78 -1.21 -14.40
N ILE A 195 -15.37 -2.03 -13.42
CA ILE A 195 -15.89 -3.40 -13.24
C ILE A 195 -17.39 -3.39 -12.95
N ALA A 196 -17.86 -2.55 -12.02
CA ALA A 196 -19.28 -2.42 -11.68
C ALA A 196 -20.15 -1.95 -12.87
N SER A 197 -19.56 -1.26 -13.85
CA SER A 197 -20.25 -0.89 -15.10
C SER A 197 -20.32 -2.02 -16.14
N ALA A 198 -19.53 -3.09 -15.97
CA ALA A 198 -19.22 -4.05 -17.01
C ALA A 198 -19.53 -5.52 -16.65
N ALA A 199 -19.45 -5.89 -15.38
CA ALA A 199 -19.71 -7.22 -14.83
C ALA A 199 -20.64 -7.13 -13.62
N CYS A 200 -21.37 -8.20 -13.31
CA CYS A 200 -22.22 -8.20 -12.13
C CYS A 200 -21.37 -8.38 -10.87
N VAL A 201 -21.09 -7.29 -10.16
CA VAL A 201 -20.45 -7.33 -8.84
C VAL A 201 -21.37 -6.71 -7.79
N ASP A 202 -21.37 -7.28 -6.61
CA ASP A 202 -22.09 -6.78 -5.45
C ASP A 202 -21.29 -5.63 -4.81
N PRO A 203 -21.83 -4.39 -4.78
CA PRO A 203 -21.13 -3.26 -4.19
C PRO A 203 -20.88 -3.42 -2.69
N GLN A 204 -21.60 -4.30 -1.98
CA GLN A 204 -21.37 -4.57 -0.56
C GLN A 204 -20.34 -5.68 -0.32
N ARG A 205 -19.81 -6.34 -1.36
CA ARG A 205 -18.83 -7.45 -1.24
C ARG A 205 -17.61 -7.24 -2.14
N ILE A 206 -16.98 -6.07 -1.96
CA ILE A 206 -15.71 -5.69 -2.59
C ILE A 206 -14.60 -5.79 -1.54
N TYR A 207 -13.49 -6.46 -1.87
CA TYR A 207 -12.37 -6.73 -0.95
C TYR A 207 -11.02 -6.39 -1.59
N ALA A 208 -10.02 -6.07 -0.77
CA ALA A 208 -8.65 -5.80 -1.23
C ALA A 208 -7.62 -6.75 -0.61
N THR A 209 -6.67 -7.22 -1.41
CA THR A 209 -5.51 -7.99 -0.97
C THR A 209 -4.32 -7.72 -1.87
N GLY A 210 -3.12 -8.09 -1.42
CA GLY A 210 -1.93 -8.08 -2.23
C GLY A 210 -0.69 -8.54 -1.46
N LEU A 211 0.33 -8.90 -2.22
CA LEU A 211 1.65 -9.23 -1.69
C LEU A 211 2.46 -7.95 -1.49
N SER A 212 3.23 -7.83 -0.40
CA SER A 212 4.32 -6.85 -0.28
C SER A 212 3.81 -5.41 -0.44
N ASN A 213 4.28 -4.66 -1.44
CA ASN A 213 3.77 -3.33 -1.81
C ASN A 213 2.26 -3.31 -2.14
N GLY A 214 1.69 -4.40 -2.65
CA GLY A 214 0.23 -4.58 -2.78
C GLY A 214 -0.46 -4.84 -1.44
N GLY A 215 0.24 -5.45 -0.47
CA GLY A 215 -0.22 -5.57 0.92
C GLY A 215 -0.13 -4.25 1.69
N PHE A 216 0.89 -3.43 1.42
CA PHE A 216 0.94 -2.03 1.87
C PHE A 216 -0.23 -1.25 1.30
N MET A 217 -0.51 -1.42 0.00
CA MET A 217 -1.65 -0.77 -0.66
C MET A 217 -2.99 -1.24 -0.10
N SER A 218 -3.13 -2.53 0.23
CA SER A 218 -4.33 -3.08 0.90
C SER A 218 -4.61 -2.40 2.24
N ASN A 219 -3.57 -2.19 3.06
CA ASN A 219 -3.70 -1.41 4.30
C ASN A 219 -4.07 0.06 4.01
N ARG A 220 -3.47 0.69 3.00
CA ARG A 220 -3.79 2.08 2.63
C ARG A 220 -5.24 2.23 2.16
N LEU A 221 -5.76 1.29 1.37
CA LEU A 221 -7.15 1.27 0.94
C LEU A 221 -8.12 1.11 2.13
N ALA A 222 -7.77 0.36 3.18
CA ALA A 222 -8.59 0.32 4.38
C ALA A 222 -8.63 1.67 5.12
N CYS A 223 -7.56 2.48 5.07
CA CYS A 223 -7.54 3.82 5.67
C CYS A 223 -8.24 4.90 4.83
N GLU A 224 -8.19 4.81 3.50
CA GLU A 224 -8.58 5.88 2.56
C GLU A 224 -9.75 5.50 1.61
N ALA A 225 -10.28 4.28 1.75
CA ALA A 225 -11.41 3.76 0.98
C ALA A 225 -12.27 2.75 1.78
N SER A 226 -12.45 2.99 3.08
CA SER A 226 -13.27 2.17 4.00
C SER A 226 -14.76 2.10 3.64
N ASP A 227 -15.23 3.07 2.86
CA ASP A 227 -16.56 3.15 2.23
C ASP A 227 -16.73 2.16 1.06
N LEU A 228 -15.63 1.77 0.41
CA LEU A 228 -15.63 0.95 -0.80
C LEU A 228 -15.28 -0.52 -0.52
N PHE A 229 -14.47 -0.80 0.51
CA PHE A 229 -14.01 -2.15 0.83
C PHE A 229 -14.69 -2.70 2.08
N ALA A 230 -15.35 -3.85 1.94
CA ALA A 230 -15.99 -4.58 3.04
C ALA A 230 -14.96 -5.15 4.03
N ALA A 231 -13.83 -5.65 3.50
CA ALA A 231 -12.69 -6.17 4.28
C ALA A 231 -11.39 -6.08 3.45
N VAL A 232 -10.24 -6.13 4.12
CA VAL A 232 -8.92 -6.27 3.45
C VAL A 232 -8.06 -7.37 4.07
N ALA A 233 -7.15 -7.94 3.29
CA ALA A 233 -6.26 -9.00 3.77
C ALA A 233 -4.82 -8.87 3.22
N PRO A 234 -3.94 -8.11 3.88
CA PRO A 234 -2.58 -7.86 3.41
C PRO A 234 -1.65 -9.07 3.64
N VAL A 235 -0.92 -9.49 2.60
CA VAL A 235 0.09 -10.56 2.69
C VAL A 235 1.50 -9.95 2.64
N VAL A 236 2.28 -10.22 3.69
CA VAL A 236 3.62 -9.64 3.97
C VAL A 236 3.67 -8.12 3.79
N GLY A 237 2.59 -7.44 4.20
CA GLY A 237 2.43 -5.99 4.13
C GLY A 237 2.05 -5.36 5.46
N SER A 238 2.68 -4.22 5.79
CA SER A 238 2.34 -3.33 6.90
C SER A 238 1.70 -2.04 6.38
N LEU A 239 1.19 -1.18 7.26
CA LEU A 239 1.00 0.23 6.93
C LEU A 239 2.36 0.86 6.57
N GLN A 240 2.34 1.81 5.63
CA GLN A 240 3.49 2.60 5.18
C GLN A 240 3.21 4.12 5.20
N ILE A 241 2.01 4.52 5.62
CA ILE A 241 1.69 5.89 6.05
C ILE A 241 1.91 6.01 7.57
N PRO A 242 2.04 7.23 8.14
CA PRO A 242 2.04 7.41 9.59
C PRO A 242 0.77 6.81 10.23
N LEU A 243 0.93 5.98 11.25
CA LEU A 243 -0.18 5.19 11.83
C LEU A 243 -1.31 6.09 12.37
N ASP A 244 -0.96 7.25 12.90
CA ASP A 244 -1.85 8.30 13.40
C ASP A 244 -2.63 9.05 12.30
N THR A 245 -2.24 8.88 11.04
CA THR A 245 -2.97 9.42 9.87
C THR A 245 -3.91 8.41 9.22
N CYS A 246 -3.89 7.13 9.63
CA CYS A 246 -4.92 6.18 9.23
C CYS A 246 -6.20 6.44 10.06
N THR A 247 -7.22 7.00 9.41
CA THR A 247 -8.52 7.36 10.03
C THR A 247 -9.67 6.99 9.09
N PRO A 248 -10.06 5.70 9.03
CA PRO A 248 -11.18 5.27 8.20
C PRO A 248 -12.51 5.82 8.70
N GLU A 249 -13.52 5.81 7.84
CA GLU A 249 -14.88 6.29 8.14
C GLU A 249 -15.69 5.32 9.02
N ARG A 250 -15.24 4.07 9.12
CA ARG A 250 -15.82 2.97 9.90
C ARG A 250 -14.73 2.02 10.42
N PRO A 251 -15.02 1.16 11.42
CA PRO A 251 -14.21 -0.01 11.74
C PRO A 251 -14.03 -0.93 10.52
N MET A 252 -12.87 -1.55 10.38
CA MET A 252 -12.41 -2.23 9.17
C MET A 252 -11.91 -3.66 9.43
N PRO A 253 -12.64 -4.69 8.96
CA PRO A 253 -12.15 -6.06 8.95
C PRO A 253 -10.80 -6.19 8.22
N VAL A 254 -9.77 -6.63 8.94
CA VAL A 254 -8.39 -6.79 8.47
C VAL A 254 -7.84 -8.17 8.83
N PHE A 255 -7.43 -8.95 7.84
CA PHE A 255 -6.73 -10.23 8.08
C PHE A 255 -5.32 -10.25 7.47
N ALA A 256 -4.31 -9.97 8.30
CA ALA A 256 -2.91 -9.95 7.88
C ALA A 256 -2.22 -11.33 7.93
N PHE A 257 -1.28 -11.56 7.02
CA PHE A 257 -0.44 -12.76 6.96
C PHE A 257 1.04 -12.36 6.86
N ASN A 258 1.87 -12.66 7.85
CA ASN A 258 3.26 -12.19 7.91
C ASN A 258 4.26 -13.28 8.35
N GLY A 259 5.49 -13.19 7.84
CA GLY A 259 6.59 -14.09 8.19
C GLY A 259 7.49 -13.53 9.28
N VAL A 260 7.87 -14.36 10.26
CA VAL A 260 8.82 -13.99 11.32
C VAL A 260 10.25 -13.81 10.79
N GLN A 261 10.58 -14.52 9.71
CA GLN A 261 11.90 -14.49 9.04
C GLN A 261 11.86 -13.66 7.74
N ASP A 262 10.90 -12.75 7.59
CA ASP A 262 10.81 -11.81 6.47
C ASP A 262 11.99 -10.80 6.51
N PRO A 263 12.89 -10.81 5.50
CA PRO A 263 14.06 -9.94 5.49
C PRO A 263 13.78 -8.55 4.90
N LEU A 264 12.56 -8.28 4.42
CA LEU A 264 12.16 -7.05 3.75
C LEU A 264 11.13 -6.23 4.55
N VAL A 265 10.19 -6.91 5.23
CA VAL A 265 9.15 -6.31 6.07
C VAL A 265 9.26 -6.89 7.48
N PRO A 266 9.96 -6.20 8.41
CA PRO A 266 10.17 -6.71 9.76
C PRO A 266 8.84 -6.96 10.48
N ILE A 267 8.72 -8.12 11.15
CA ILE A 267 7.50 -8.52 11.88
C ILE A 267 7.04 -7.49 12.92
N ALA A 268 7.96 -6.65 13.44
CA ALA A 268 7.62 -5.53 14.32
C ALA A 268 6.75 -4.44 13.65
N ALA A 269 6.93 -4.18 12.35
CA ALA A 269 6.10 -3.24 11.59
C ALA A 269 4.71 -3.82 11.28
N ALA A 270 4.63 -5.14 11.08
CA ALA A 270 3.36 -5.85 10.92
C ALA A 270 2.57 -5.89 12.25
N ASN A 271 3.22 -6.20 13.37
CA ASN A 271 2.61 -6.09 14.70
C ASN A 271 2.11 -4.66 14.95
N ALA A 272 2.94 -3.63 14.79
CA ALA A 272 2.51 -2.24 14.98
C ALA A 272 1.37 -1.78 14.03
N THR A 273 1.21 -2.44 12.88
CA THR A 273 0.06 -2.23 12.00
C THR A 273 -1.21 -2.85 12.58
N ILE A 274 -1.12 -4.08 13.08
CA ILE A 274 -2.25 -4.78 13.71
C ILE A 274 -2.63 -4.18 15.05
N ASP A 275 -1.66 -3.77 15.88
CA ASP A 275 -1.89 -3.03 17.12
C ASP A 275 -2.65 -1.71 16.84
N ARG A 276 -2.39 -1.05 15.70
CA ARG A 276 -3.14 0.13 15.24
C ARG A 276 -4.54 -0.22 14.73
N TRP A 277 -4.73 -1.35 14.04
CA TRP A 277 -6.08 -1.79 13.66
C TRP A 277 -6.94 -2.16 14.88
N VAL A 278 -6.36 -2.82 15.89
CA VAL A 278 -7.01 -3.08 17.19
C VAL A 278 -7.43 -1.79 17.90
N GLU A 279 -6.62 -0.73 17.80
CA GLU A 279 -6.96 0.60 18.33
C GLU A 279 -8.06 1.32 17.52
N ILE A 280 -8.04 1.21 16.19
CA ILE A 280 -9.05 1.81 15.29
C ILE A 280 -10.42 1.14 15.45
N ASP A 281 -10.45 -0.19 15.50
CA ASP A 281 -11.66 -1.00 15.59
C ASP A 281 -12.14 -1.19 17.04
N GLY A 282 -11.44 -0.65 18.05
CA GLY A 282 -11.88 -0.63 19.44
C GLY A 282 -11.94 -2.00 20.17
N CYS A 283 -11.31 -3.04 19.61
CA CYS A 283 -11.39 -4.42 20.09
C CYS A 283 -10.81 -4.64 21.50
N ASP A 284 -11.17 -5.75 22.15
CA ASP A 284 -10.45 -6.24 23.34
C ASP A 284 -8.99 -6.54 22.94
N PRO A 285 -7.98 -5.96 23.62
CA PRO A 285 -6.57 -6.12 23.26
C PRO A 285 -6.00 -7.53 23.50
N GLU A 286 -6.69 -8.42 24.22
CA GLU A 286 -6.27 -9.82 24.44
C GLU A 286 -6.87 -10.74 23.37
N PRO A 287 -6.08 -11.24 22.39
CA PRO A 287 -6.62 -12.02 21.27
C PRO A 287 -6.91 -13.47 21.65
N ILE A 288 -7.89 -14.06 20.97
CA ILE A 288 -8.02 -15.52 20.84
C ILE A 288 -6.85 -16.01 19.97
N VAL A 289 -6.05 -16.95 20.50
CA VAL A 289 -4.87 -17.50 19.82
C VAL A 289 -5.13 -18.94 19.33
N GLU A 290 -4.94 -19.16 18.04
CA GLU A 290 -4.82 -20.47 17.39
C GLU A 290 -3.33 -20.79 17.21
N GLU A 291 -2.80 -21.71 18.02
CA GLU A 291 -1.41 -22.21 17.89
C GLU A 291 -1.29 -23.19 16.72
N LEU A 292 -0.22 -23.06 15.91
CA LEU A 292 0.02 -23.85 14.71
C LEU A 292 1.41 -24.51 14.72
N ASP A 293 1.57 -25.59 13.94
CA ASP A 293 2.90 -26.19 13.71
C ASP A 293 3.69 -25.31 12.73
N GLY A 294 4.43 -24.34 13.28
CA GLY A 294 5.15 -23.31 12.54
C GLY A 294 4.52 -21.92 12.58
N GLY A 295 3.78 -21.55 13.63
CA GLY A 295 3.28 -20.19 13.82
C GLY A 295 2.08 -20.09 14.76
N SER A 296 1.35 -18.99 14.68
CA SER A 296 0.01 -18.87 15.26
C SER A 296 -0.85 -17.86 14.51
N CYS A 297 -2.17 -18.02 14.59
CA CYS A 297 -3.14 -17.02 14.14
C CYS A 297 -3.85 -16.40 15.34
N ARG A 298 -3.96 -15.08 15.37
CA ARG A 298 -4.60 -14.29 16.42
C ARG A 298 -5.86 -13.63 15.87
N ARG A 299 -6.95 -13.61 16.64
CA ARG A 299 -8.17 -12.82 16.37
C ARG A 299 -8.48 -12.01 17.62
N TRP A 300 -8.55 -10.69 17.47
CA TRP A 300 -9.06 -9.79 18.49
C TRP A 300 -10.60 -9.72 18.32
N THR A 301 -11.33 -9.66 19.42
CA THR A 301 -12.80 -9.74 19.42
C THR A 301 -13.42 -8.54 20.13
N ASP A 302 -14.76 -8.47 20.14
CA ASP A 302 -15.53 -7.45 20.86
C ASP A 302 -15.19 -6.01 20.40
N CYS A 303 -14.86 -5.89 19.11
CA CYS A 303 -14.64 -4.65 18.36
C CYS A 303 -15.94 -3.83 18.20
N ASP A 304 -15.78 -2.53 17.88
CA ASP A 304 -16.88 -1.64 17.52
C ASP A 304 -17.45 -2.00 16.12
N GLY A 305 -18.77 -1.94 16.01
CA GLY A 305 -19.49 -2.18 14.74
C GLY A 305 -19.24 -3.58 14.18
N ASP A 306 -18.82 -3.64 12.91
CA ASP A 306 -18.47 -4.87 12.19
C ASP A 306 -16.95 -5.12 12.16
N GLY A 307 -16.17 -4.49 13.04
CA GLY A 307 -14.72 -4.62 13.10
C GLY A 307 -14.25 -6.06 13.42
N ASP A 308 -13.17 -6.50 12.77
CA ASP A 308 -12.63 -7.86 12.94
C ASP A 308 -11.15 -7.91 12.55
N VAL A 309 -10.28 -7.85 13.56
CA VAL A 309 -8.83 -7.81 13.36
C VAL A 309 -8.23 -9.19 13.57
N ARG A 310 -7.54 -9.69 12.54
CA ARG A 310 -6.91 -11.03 12.51
C ARG A 310 -5.47 -10.94 11.99
N MET A 311 -4.59 -11.77 12.54
CA MET A 311 -3.20 -11.87 12.08
C MET A 311 -2.64 -13.28 12.20
N CYS A 312 -2.25 -13.90 11.09
CA CYS A 312 -1.42 -15.10 11.07
C CYS A 312 0.06 -14.73 10.99
N THR A 313 0.86 -15.24 11.94
CA THR A 313 2.31 -15.04 12.05
C THR A 313 3.01 -16.39 11.90
N LEU A 314 3.86 -16.55 10.88
CA LEU A 314 4.42 -17.85 10.49
C LEU A 314 5.96 -17.89 10.65
N ASP A 315 6.45 -18.96 11.29
CA ASP A 315 7.87 -19.21 11.54
C ASP A 315 8.19 -20.72 11.38
N PRO A 316 8.95 -21.14 10.35
CA PRO A 316 9.71 -20.32 9.41
C PRO A 316 8.87 -19.81 8.21
N MET A 317 8.68 -18.51 8.09
CA MET A 317 8.30 -17.88 6.81
C MET A 317 9.03 -16.55 6.57
N GLY A 318 9.43 -16.31 5.32
CA GLY A 318 9.94 -15.06 4.79
C GLY A 318 8.88 -14.20 4.11
N HIS A 319 9.31 -13.44 3.09
CA HIS A 319 8.48 -12.48 2.34
C HIS A 319 7.66 -13.15 1.22
N CYS A 320 6.88 -14.18 1.56
CA CYS A 320 6.22 -15.06 0.59
C CYS A 320 4.71 -15.18 0.83
N TRP A 321 3.98 -15.66 -0.19
CA TRP A 321 2.58 -16.03 -0.07
C TRP A 321 2.47 -17.47 0.45
N PRO A 322 1.93 -17.73 1.66
CA PRO A 322 1.95 -19.07 2.24
C PRO A 322 0.89 -20.00 1.65
N GLY A 323 1.21 -21.30 1.65
CA GLY A 323 0.32 -22.39 1.24
C GLY A 323 0.04 -22.54 -0.26
N ARG A 324 0.59 -21.67 -1.13
CA ARG A 324 0.34 -21.69 -2.59
C ARG A 324 1.53 -22.09 -3.44
N THR A 325 2.33 -21.14 -3.92
CA THR A 325 3.32 -21.41 -5.00
C THR A 325 4.76 -21.34 -4.47
N PRO A 326 5.31 -22.41 -3.86
CA PRO A 326 6.63 -22.41 -3.24
C PRO A 326 7.78 -22.09 -4.21
N GLU A 327 7.64 -22.41 -5.50
CA GLU A 327 8.65 -22.14 -6.53
C GLU A 327 8.93 -20.65 -6.73
N MET A 328 7.99 -19.78 -6.34
CA MET A 328 8.13 -18.32 -6.41
C MET A 328 8.69 -17.71 -5.11
N CYS A 329 8.71 -18.48 -4.01
CA CYS A 329 9.36 -18.08 -2.76
C CYS A 329 10.87 -18.27 -2.86
N TYR A 330 11.56 -17.32 -3.48
CA TYR A 330 13.00 -17.43 -3.73
C TYR A 330 13.81 -17.41 -2.42
N SER A 331 14.84 -18.25 -2.30
CA SER A 331 15.60 -18.42 -1.05
C SER A 331 16.35 -17.18 -0.54
N PHE A 332 16.36 -16.06 -1.28
CA PHE A 332 16.91 -14.78 -0.85
C PHE A 332 15.87 -13.84 -0.20
N ILE A 333 14.57 -14.17 -0.30
CA ILE A 333 13.47 -13.49 0.41
C ILE A 333 12.99 -14.28 1.65
N GLY A 334 13.76 -15.29 2.06
CA GLY A 334 13.50 -16.10 3.26
C GLY A 334 12.89 -17.49 2.96
N PRO A 335 12.45 -18.22 3.99
CA PRO A 335 11.84 -19.54 3.86
C PRO A 335 10.37 -19.49 3.40
N TYR A 336 9.89 -20.58 2.82
CA TYR A 336 8.48 -20.81 2.51
C TYR A 336 7.76 -21.53 3.65
N SER A 337 6.45 -21.30 3.80
CA SER A 337 5.57 -22.02 4.72
C SER A 337 4.28 -22.45 4.03
N ASP A 338 3.87 -23.70 4.24
CA ASP A 338 2.58 -24.28 3.89
C ASP A 338 1.67 -24.54 5.12
N THR A 339 2.09 -24.14 6.32
CA THR A 339 1.32 -24.23 7.57
C THR A 339 -0.06 -23.56 7.48
N VAL A 340 -0.21 -22.54 6.64
CA VAL A 340 -1.46 -21.84 6.35
C VAL A 340 -1.59 -21.61 4.84
N ASP A 341 -2.75 -21.93 4.28
CA ASP A 341 -3.18 -21.39 3.00
C ASP A 341 -3.79 -19.99 3.23
N ALA A 342 -3.05 -18.95 2.88
CA ALA A 342 -3.55 -17.57 3.04
C ALA A 342 -4.75 -17.31 2.13
N THR A 343 -4.82 -17.94 0.95
CA THR A 343 -5.89 -17.71 -0.03
C THR A 343 -7.21 -18.30 0.47
N GLU A 344 -7.25 -19.57 0.93
CA GLU A 344 -8.50 -20.11 1.48
C GLU A 344 -8.95 -19.38 2.75
N ARG A 345 -8.04 -19.14 3.70
CA ARG A 345 -8.38 -18.42 4.95
C ARG A 345 -8.87 -16.99 4.72
N MET A 346 -8.34 -16.32 3.68
CA MET A 346 -8.78 -15.00 3.25
C MET A 346 -10.15 -15.04 2.57
N LEU A 347 -10.41 -16.03 1.72
CA LEU A 347 -11.69 -16.19 1.03
C LEU A 347 -12.82 -16.61 1.98
N ASP A 348 -12.50 -17.38 3.03
CA ASP A 348 -13.42 -17.67 4.13
C ASP A 348 -13.73 -16.41 4.94
N PHE A 349 -12.69 -15.65 5.33
CA PHE A 349 -12.82 -14.37 6.02
C PHE A 349 -13.63 -13.34 5.24
N PHE A 350 -13.34 -13.14 3.95
CA PHE A 350 -14.12 -12.22 3.10
C PHE A 350 -15.60 -12.63 3.04
N ALA A 351 -15.92 -13.94 3.04
CA ALA A 351 -17.30 -14.42 3.10
C ALA A 351 -18.01 -14.19 4.45
N GLU A 352 -17.29 -13.82 5.52
CA GLU A 352 -17.87 -13.38 6.80
C GLU A 352 -18.31 -11.90 6.80
N HIS A 353 -17.87 -11.07 5.82
CA HIS A 353 -18.02 -9.61 5.87
C HIS A 353 -18.69 -8.99 4.63
N THR A 354 -19.52 -7.98 4.88
CA THR A 354 -20.17 -7.10 3.89
C THR A 354 -20.03 -5.64 4.35
N LEU A 355 -20.14 -4.67 3.44
CA LEU A 355 -20.38 -3.27 3.84
C LEU A 355 -21.77 -3.14 4.51
N PRO A 356 -21.88 -2.36 5.61
CA PRO A 356 -23.12 -2.21 6.39
C PRO A 356 -24.22 -1.36 5.72
#